data_AF-A0AAP5J6H5-F1
#
_entry.id   AF-A0AAP5J6H5-F1
#
_cell.length_a   1.000
_cell.length_b   1.000
_cell.length_c   1.000
_cell.angle_alpha   90.00
_cell.angle_beta   90.00
_cell.angle_gamma   90.00
#
_symmetry.space_group_name_H-M   'P 1'
#
loop_
_entity.id
_entity.type
_entity.pdbx_description
1 polymer ?
#
loop_
_entity_poly.entity_id
_entity_poly.type
_entity_poly.pdbx_seq_one_letter_code
_entity_poly.pdbx_strand_id
1 'polypeptide(L)'
;MTEQNIICHSEGYKQGVASNHGDVMHWFPKHGKSMDTFRAEVKALLATTDEEETETPAEPTVTYPEKLTTGYYRVRKTWKDSKSQVGAYRILSNAKAAADKNPGTFVFANDGTAIYPADSTAEPDYRVHTVVKGDTLWDIAVKYLGKGSRYTEIKKLNGLSSNVIYSGWKLKIPN
;
A
#
# COMPACT_ATOMS: atom_id res chain seq x y z
N MET A 1 14.24 -22.21 13.62
CA MET A 1 15.53 -21.54 13.40
C MET A 1 15.53 -20.29 14.26
N THR A 2 16.52 -20.11 15.13
CA THR A 2 16.72 -18.88 15.92
C THR A 2 17.68 -17.94 15.20
N GLU A 3 17.65 -16.65 15.55
CA GLU A 3 18.54 -15.58 15.05
C GLU A 3 20.03 -15.92 15.19
N GLN A 4 20.36 -16.81 16.13
CA GLN A 4 21.72 -17.28 16.40
C GLN A 4 22.28 -18.17 15.28
N ASN A 5 21.41 -18.69 14.40
CA ASN A 5 21.83 -19.49 13.24
C ASN A 5 22.19 -18.62 12.01
N ILE A 6 22.08 -17.29 12.13
CA ILE A 6 22.45 -16.33 11.08
C ILE A 6 23.93 -16.01 11.26
N ILE A 7 24.78 -16.59 10.42
CA ILE A 7 26.23 -16.42 10.45
C ILE A 7 26.74 -15.88 9.11
N CYS A 8 27.72 -14.97 9.15
CA CYS A 8 28.42 -14.54 7.93
C CYS A 8 29.50 -15.56 7.52
N HIS A 9 30.06 -15.50 6.31
CA HIS A 9 31.06 -16.50 5.88
C HIS A 9 32.34 -16.47 6.74
N SER A 10 32.70 -15.36 7.38
CA SER A 10 33.82 -15.25 8.32
C SER A 10 33.59 -16.04 9.61
N GLU A 11 32.38 -15.96 10.17
CA GLU A 11 31.99 -16.75 11.35
C GLU A 11 31.77 -18.22 10.96
N GLY A 12 31.18 -18.46 9.79
CA GLY A 12 31.05 -19.80 9.22
C GLY A 12 32.40 -20.46 8.94
N TYR A 13 33.42 -19.70 8.51
CA TYR A 13 34.78 -20.19 8.34
C TYR A 13 35.41 -20.59 9.68
N LYS A 14 35.21 -19.79 10.74
CA LYS A 14 35.62 -20.18 12.11
C LYS A 14 34.92 -21.45 12.59
N GLN A 15 33.71 -21.70 12.10
CA GLN A 15 32.94 -22.92 12.38
C GLN A 15 33.21 -24.07 11.39
N GLY A 16 34.09 -23.88 10.41
CA GLY A 16 34.46 -24.90 9.42
C GLY A 16 33.39 -25.21 8.37
N VAL A 17 32.32 -24.40 8.27
CA VAL A 17 31.18 -24.61 7.36
C VAL A 17 31.13 -23.62 6.19
N ALA A 18 32.05 -22.65 6.14
CA ALA A 18 32.15 -21.66 5.06
C ALA A 18 33.60 -21.31 4.72
N SER A 19 33.83 -20.62 3.61
CA SER A 19 35.16 -20.19 3.16
C SER A 19 35.54 -18.80 3.70
N ASN A 20 36.84 -18.59 3.99
CA ASN A 20 37.39 -17.32 4.51
C ASN A 20 37.54 -16.26 3.41
N HIS A 21 36.44 -15.68 2.93
CA HIS A 21 36.49 -14.53 2.04
C HIS A 21 35.92 -13.28 2.73
N GLY A 22 36.36 -12.08 2.31
CA GLY A 22 36.08 -10.82 2.98
C GLY A 22 34.60 -10.43 2.96
N ASP A 23 33.85 -10.89 3.95
CA ASP A 23 32.43 -10.58 4.10
C ASP A 23 32.16 -9.17 4.61
N VAL A 24 30.85 -8.89 4.68
CA VAL A 24 30.12 -7.87 5.46
C VAL A 24 30.89 -7.20 6.60
N MET A 25 31.79 -7.91 7.30
CA MET A 25 32.70 -7.37 8.31
C MET A 25 33.66 -6.27 7.82
N HIS A 26 33.89 -6.11 6.51
CA HIS A 26 34.62 -4.95 5.96
C HIS A 26 33.71 -3.72 5.71
N TRP A 27 32.41 -3.96 5.61
CA TRP A 27 31.42 -2.94 5.25
C TRP A 27 30.67 -2.41 6.48
N PHE A 28 30.24 -3.30 7.37
CA PHE A 28 29.46 -2.97 8.58
C PHE A 28 30.17 -1.99 9.53
N PRO A 29 31.49 -2.10 9.81
CA PRO A 29 32.19 -1.11 10.62
C PRO A 29 32.19 0.30 10.01
N LYS A 30 32.13 0.43 8.68
CA LYS A 30 32.03 1.75 8.00
C LYS A 30 30.68 2.44 8.23
N HIS A 31 29.68 1.67 8.69
CA HIS A 31 28.34 2.15 9.02
C HIS A 31 28.01 2.01 10.51
N GLY A 32 29.01 1.72 11.35
CA GLY A 32 28.80 1.54 12.80
C GLY A 32 27.92 0.33 13.15
N LYS A 33 27.81 -0.67 12.26
CA LYS A 33 27.00 -1.88 12.45
C LYS A 33 27.90 -3.10 12.68
N SER A 34 27.31 -4.18 13.19
CA SER A 34 27.95 -5.50 13.30
C SER A 34 26.95 -6.63 12.97
N MET A 35 27.45 -7.86 12.83
CA MET A 35 26.58 -9.04 12.74
C MET A 35 25.69 -9.19 13.97
N ASP A 36 26.14 -8.74 15.14
CA ASP A 36 25.34 -8.76 16.36
C ASP A 36 24.24 -7.72 16.33
N THR A 37 24.49 -6.51 15.79
CA THR A 37 23.43 -5.54 15.52
C THR A 37 22.39 -6.11 14.57
N PHE A 38 22.83 -6.77 13.50
CA PHE A 38 21.94 -7.40 12.52
C PHE A 38 21.10 -8.53 13.13
N ARG A 39 21.71 -9.40 13.94
CA ARG A 39 20.97 -10.46 14.67
C ARG A 39 19.98 -9.87 15.65
N ALA A 40 20.33 -8.79 16.34
CA ALA A 40 19.43 -8.12 17.28
C ALA A 40 18.22 -7.50 16.55
N GLU A 41 18.44 -6.86 15.39
CA GLU A 41 17.37 -6.35 14.53
C GLU A 41 16.46 -7.49 14.03
N VAL A 42 17.04 -8.60 13.55
CA VAL A 42 16.26 -9.78 13.10
C VAL A 42 15.52 -10.44 14.27
N LYS A 43 16.13 -10.52 15.45
CA LYS A 43 15.48 -11.04 16.67
C LYS A 43 14.30 -10.18 17.07
N ALA A 44 14.45 -8.85 17.05
CA ALA A 44 13.36 -7.92 17.32
C ALA A 44 12.21 -8.15 16.34
N LEU A 45 12.52 -8.30 15.05
CA LEU A 45 11.52 -8.55 14.00
C LEU A 45 10.81 -9.91 14.15
N LEU A 46 11.55 -10.96 14.54
CA LEU A 46 10.96 -12.27 14.79
C LEU A 46 10.12 -12.28 16.08
N ALA A 47 10.51 -11.53 17.11
CA ALA A 47 9.76 -11.38 18.36
C ALA A 47 8.50 -10.53 18.20
N THR A 48 8.46 -9.56 17.27
CA THR A 48 7.27 -8.75 16.97
C THR A 48 6.15 -9.52 16.25
N THR A 49 6.29 -10.83 16.05
CA THR A 49 5.29 -11.65 15.34
C THR A 49 4.23 -12.25 16.27
N ASP A 50 4.39 -12.20 17.60
CA ASP A 50 3.53 -12.94 18.55
C ASP A 50 2.78 -12.08 19.62
N GLU A 51 2.75 -10.76 19.52
CA GLU A 51 1.94 -9.92 20.45
C GLU A 51 1.01 -9.01 19.63
N GLU A 52 -0.28 -9.37 19.65
CA GLU A 52 -1.41 -8.60 19.10
C GLU A 52 -1.78 -7.49 20.11
N GLU A 53 -1.23 -6.27 19.90
CA GLU A 53 -1.75 -5.05 20.52
C GLU A 53 -2.03 -4.01 19.43
N THR A 54 -3.21 -3.41 19.51
CA THR A 54 -3.88 -2.63 18.48
C THR A 54 -3.17 -1.31 18.16
N GLU A 55 -2.33 -1.29 17.15
CA GLU A 55 -2.12 -0.09 16.32
C GLU A 55 -2.31 -0.44 14.84
N THR A 56 -3.31 0.22 14.25
CA THR A 56 -3.66 0.24 12.82
C THR A 56 -2.39 0.22 11.95
N PRO A 57 -2.22 -0.72 11.00
CA PRO A 57 -1.05 -0.75 10.12
C PRO A 57 -0.93 0.55 9.32
N ALA A 58 -0.04 1.45 9.74
CA ALA A 58 0.41 2.55 8.91
C ALA A 58 1.21 1.93 7.75
N GLU A 59 0.62 2.01 6.56
CA GLU A 59 1.23 1.64 5.28
C GLU A 59 2.68 2.13 5.21
N PRO A 60 3.62 1.37 4.62
CA PRO A 60 4.98 1.85 4.42
C PRO A 60 4.91 3.16 3.65
N THR A 61 5.32 4.27 4.27
CA THR A 61 5.30 5.58 3.62
C THR A 61 6.41 5.60 2.57
N VAL A 62 6.07 5.12 1.36
CA VAL A 62 6.94 5.19 0.20
C VAL A 62 7.15 6.66 -0.13
N THR A 63 8.32 7.19 0.23
CA THR A 63 8.68 8.59 -0.05
C THR A 63 9.21 8.70 -1.47
N TYR A 64 8.51 9.48 -2.31
CA TYR A 64 8.91 9.70 -3.70
C TYR A 64 9.82 10.93 -3.81
N PRO A 65 10.99 10.84 -4.47
CA PRO A 65 11.93 11.95 -4.55
C PRO A 65 11.34 13.12 -5.35
N GLU A 66 11.53 14.35 -4.88
CA GLU A 66 10.97 15.53 -5.56
C GLU A 66 11.45 15.65 -7.01
N LYS A 67 12.72 15.29 -7.28
CA LYS A 67 13.32 15.31 -8.62
C LYS A 67 13.87 13.95 -9.00
N LEU A 68 13.43 13.44 -10.14
CA LEU A 68 13.92 12.21 -10.72
C LEU A 68 15.20 12.46 -11.54
N THR A 69 16.25 11.67 -11.28
CA THR A 69 17.47 11.56 -12.12
C THR A 69 17.24 10.64 -13.32
N THR A 70 16.31 9.70 -13.20
CA THR A 70 15.87 8.78 -14.26
C THR A 70 14.35 8.59 -14.20
N GLY A 71 13.70 8.43 -15.35
CA GLY A 71 12.25 8.30 -15.45
C GLY A 71 11.48 9.62 -15.30
N TYR A 72 10.14 9.48 -15.22
CA TYR A 72 9.19 10.60 -15.15
C TYR A 72 8.00 10.23 -14.29
N TYR A 73 7.48 11.21 -13.55
CA TYR A 73 6.13 11.22 -13.00
C TYR A 73 5.13 11.43 -14.11
N ARG A 74 4.16 10.53 -14.26
CA ARG A 74 3.18 10.57 -15.35
C ARG A 74 1.85 11.06 -14.81
N VAL A 75 1.25 12.05 -15.46
CA VAL A 75 -0.07 12.57 -15.11
C VAL A 75 -1.09 12.05 -16.09
N ARG A 76 -2.03 11.22 -15.62
CA ARG A 76 -3.06 10.58 -16.46
C ARG A 76 -4.28 10.13 -15.68
N LYS A 77 -5.38 9.79 -16.36
CA LYS A 77 -6.61 9.30 -15.72
C LYS A 77 -6.46 7.93 -15.07
N THR A 78 -5.79 6.99 -15.74
CA THR A 78 -5.45 5.66 -15.19
C THR A 78 -4.11 5.21 -15.74
N TRP A 79 -3.39 4.33 -15.04
CA TRP A 79 -2.11 3.82 -15.55
C TRP A 79 -2.26 3.00 -16.84
N LYS A 80 -3.38 2.27 -16.98
CA LYS A 80 -3.66 1.43 -18.15
C LYS A 80 -4.02 2.25 -19.39
N ASP A 81 -4.59 3.46 -19.21
CA ASP A 81 -4.90 4.36 -20.31
C ASP A 81 -3.74 5.34 -20.59
N SER A 82 -2.82 4.92 -21.45
CA SER A 82 -1.71 5.76 -21.89
C SER A 82 -2.13 6.96 -22.75
N LYS A 83 -3.31 6.91 -23.40
CA LYS A 83 -3.80 8.01 -24.25
C LYS A 83 -4.35 9.18 -23.45
N SER A 84 -4.79 8.92 -22.22
CA SER A 84 -5.18 9.94 -21.25
C SER A 84 -3.98 10.67 -20.60
N GLN A 85 -2.77 10.55 -21.14
CA GLN A 85 -1.60 11.22 -20.58
C GLN A 85 -1.64 12.72 -20.87
N VAL A 86 -1.78 13.50 -19.80
CA VAL A 86 -1.71 14.96 -19.83
C VAL A 86 -0.25 15.43 -19.92
N GLY A 87 0.65 14.75 -19.21
CA GLY A 87 2.06 15.12 -19.19
C GLY A 87 2.98 14.12 -18.49
N ALA A 88 4.28 14.30 -18.69
CA ALA A 88 5.34 13.55 -18.03
C ALA A 88 6.38 14.54 -17.47
N TYR A 89 6.60 14.52 -16.16
CA TYR A 89 7.40 15.51 -15.44
C TYR A 89 8.50 14.83 -14.65
N ARG A 90 9.68 15.45 -14.59
CA ARG A 90 10.79 14.97 -13.75
C ARG A 90 10.73 15.51 -12.32
N ILE A 91 9.89 16.51 -12.10
CA ILE A 91 9.71 17.18 -10.81
C ILE A 91 8.30 16.85 -10.32
N LEU A 92 8.20 16.28 -9.14
CA LEU A 92 6.94 15.87 -8.51
C LEU A 92 5.98 17.04 -8.35
N SER A 93 6.49 18.19 -7.89
CA SER A 93 5.72 19.42 -7.69
C SER A 93 5.05 19.88 -8.99
N ASN A 94 5.71 19.76 -10.15
CA ASN A 94 5.12 20.08 -11.45
C ASN A 94 4.06 19.07 -11.87
N ALA A 95 4.27 17.78 -11.57
CA ALA A 95 3.29 16.74 -11.84
C ALA A 95 2.01 16.94 -11.01
N LYS A 96 2.15 17.27 -9.72
CA LYS A 96 1.03 17.60 -8.83
C LYS A 96 0.24 18.80 -9.36
N ALA A 97 0.92 19.89 -9.68
CA ALA A 97 0.29 21.08 -10.26
C ALA A 97 -0.43 20.79 -11.60
N ALA A 98 0.08 19.85 -12.40
CA ALA A 98 -0.59 19.42 -13.62
C ALA A 98 -1.83 18.54 -13.32
N ALA A 99 -1.77 17.67 -12.32
CA ALA A 99 -2.93 16.89 -11.89
C ALA A 99 -4.05 17.80 -11.34
N ASP A 100 -3.69 18.83 -10.55
CA ASP A 100 -4.65 19.81 -10.01
C ASP A 100 -5.37 20.60 -11.10
N LYS A 101 -4.66 20.94 -12.18
CA LYS A 101 -5.23 21.63 -13.34
C LYS A 101 -6.09 20.72 -14.22
N ASN A 102 -5.99 19.40 -14.05
CA ASN A 102 -6.68 18.41 -14.86
C ASN A 102 -7.50 17.48 -13.95
N PRO A 103 -8.72 17.90 -13.55
CA PRO A 103 -9.57 17.12 -12.67
C PRO A 103 -9.79 15.68 -13.18
N GLY A 104 -9.68 14.70 -12.28
CA GLY A 104 -9.80 13.29 -12.62
C GLY A 104 -8.51 12.67 -13.19
N THR A 105 -7.36 13.31 -13.03
CA THR A 105 -6.05 12.73 -13.31
C THR A 105 -5.25 12.50 -12.03
N PHE A 106 -4.37 11.50 -12.08
CA PHE A 106 -3.48 11.11 -11.01
C PHE A 106 -2.03 11.23 -11.49
N VAL A 107 -1.14 11.52 -10.55
CA VAL A 107 0.30 11.39 -10.74
C VAL A 107 0.68 9.96 -10.43
N PHE A 108 1.39 9.33 -11.35
CA PHE A 108 1.92 7.98 -11.22
C PHE A 108 3.45 8.01 -11.22
N ALA A 109 4.05 7.15 -10.40
CA ALA A 109 5.48 6.83 -10.47
C ALA A 109 5.77 5.94 -11.69
N ASN A 110 7.07 5.69 -11.96
CA ASN A 110 7.50 4.99 -13.18
C ASN A 110 7.08 3.51 -13.23
N ASP A 111 6.80 2.91 -12.06
CA ASP A 111 6.27 1.56 -11.85
C ASP A 111 4.76 1.46 -12.05
N GLY A 112 4.07 2.61 -12.12
CA GLY A 112 2.62 2.67 -12.25
C GLY A 112 1.85 2.82 -10.96
N THR A 113 2.53 3.06 -9.85
CA THR A 113 1.90 3.39 -8.58
C THR A 113 1.34 4.80 -8.62
N ALA A 114 0.06 5.00 -8.32
CA ALA A 114 -0.51 6.35 -8.15
C ALA A 114 0.00 6.94 -6.84
N ILE A 115 0.55 8.16 -6.90
CA ILE A 115 1.21 8.84 -5.78
C ILE A 115 0.51 10.16 -5.41
N TYR A 116 -0.40 10.64 -6.26
CA TYR A 116 -1.15 11.86 -6.00
C TYR A 116 -2.44 11.91 -6.84
N PRO A 117 -3.57 12.39 -6.26
CA PRO A 117 -3.79 12.61 -4.82
C PRO A 117 -3.71 11.32 -3.99
N ALA A 118 -3.25 11.46 -2.73
CA ALA A 118 -3.02 10.32 -1.82
C ALA A 118 -4.29 9.54 -1.47
N ASP A 119 -5.46 10.20 -1.53
CA ASP A 119 -6.77 9.61 -1.22
C ASP A 119 -7.47 8.92 -2.40
N SER A 120 -6.77 8.65 -3.51
CA SER A 120 -7.44 8.16 -4.73
C SER A 120 -6.74 7.01 -5.44
N THR A 121 -6.01 6.20 -4.68
CA THR A 121 -5.27 5.00 -5.13
C THR A 121 -6.14 3.73 -5.24
N ALA A 122 -7.43 3.85 -5.54
CA ALA A 122 -8.24 2.69 -5.88
C ALA A 122 -9.16 3.02 -7.06
N GLU A 123 -9.01 2.27 -8.15
CA GLU A 123 -10.15 2.09 -9.06
C GLU A 123 -11.35 1.69 -8.19
N PRO A 124 -12.55 2.21 -8.49
CA PRO A 124 -13.72 1.90 -7.69
C PRO A 124 -14.02 0.39 -7.75
N ASP A 125 -13.51 -0.36 -6.78
CA ASP A 125 -13.79 -1.78 -6.59
C ASP A 125 -15.15 -1.92 -5.90
N TYR A 126 -16.18 -1.43 -6.57
CA TYR A 126 -17.55 -1.53 -6.13
C TYR A 126 -18.46 -1.95 -7.28
N ARG A 127 -19.46 -2.77 -6.96
CA ARG A 127 -20.61 -3.04 -7.82
C ARG A 127 -21.75 -2.09 -7.49
N VAL A 128 -22.68 -1.89 -8.41
CA VAL A 128 -23.89 -1.09 -8.16
C VAL A 128 -25.08 -2.01 -8.01
N HIS A 129 -25.80 -1.88 -6.89
CA HIS A 129 -27.05 -2.57 -6.65
C HIS A 129 -28.22 -1.58 -6.65
N THR A 130 -29.30 -1.93 -7.37
CA THR A 130 -30.56 -1.19 -7.33
C THR A 130 -31.46 -1.79 -6.25
N VAL A 131 -31.75 -1.00 -5.22
CA VAL A 131 -32.60 -1.39 -4.09
C VAL A 131 -34.00 -1.73 -4.59
N VAL A 132 -34.52 -2.89 -4.23
CA VAL A 132 -35.90 -3.29 -4.50
C VAL A 132 -36.76 -3.22 -3.24
N LYS A 133 -38.08 -3.29 -3.40
CA LYS A 133 -39.02 -3.24 -2.27
C LYS A 133 -38.76 -4.43 -1.33
N GLY A 134 -38.46 -4.13 -0.08
CA GLY A 134 -38.17 -5.13 0.96
C GLY A 134 -36.68 -5.34 1.23
N ASP A 135 -35.79 -4.74 0.43
CA ASP A 135 -34.36 -4.78 0.72
C ASP A 135 -34.04 -3.96 1.97
N THR A 136 -33.13 -4.51 2.78
CA THR A 136 -32.47 -3.77 3.84
C THR A 136 -30.97 -3.67 3.54
N LEU A 137 -30.30 -2.66 4.11
CA LEU A 137 -28.84 -2.58 4.04
C LEU A 137 -28.16 -3.86 4.57
N TRP A 138 -28.79 -4.52 5.55
CA TRP A 138 -28.32 -5.79 6.12
C TRP A 138 -28.40 -6.93 5.10
N ASP A 139 -29.54 -7.13 4.45
CA ASP A 139 -29.72 -8.21 3.48
C ASP A 139 -28.83 -8.03 2.24
N ILE A 140 -28.67 -6.78 1.79
CA ILE A 140 -27.74 -6.43 0.72
C ILE A 140 -26.30 -6.76 1.14
N ALA A 141 -25.90 -6.44 2.38
CA ALA A 141 -24.59 -6.79 2.90
C ALA A 141 -24.39 -8.31 3.03
N VAL A 142 -25.38 -9.07 3.51
CA VAL A 142 -25.31 -10.55 3.52
C VAL A 142 -25.11 -11.07 2.10
N LYS A 143 -25.91 -10.58 1.15
CA LYS A 143 -25.92 -11.05 -0.24
C LYS A 143 -24.59 -10.83 -0.96
N TYR A 144 -23.97 -9.66 -0.80
CA TYR A 144 -22.76 -9.31 -1.56
C TYR A 144 -21.47 -9.44 -0.75
N LEU A 145 -21.52 -9.24 0.56
CA LEU A 145 -20.35 -9.21 1.44
C LEU A 145 -20.26 -10.45 2.36
N GLY A 146 -21.25 -11.34 2.31
CA GLY A 146 -21.34 -12.58 3.10
C GLY A 146 -21.73 -12.36 4.57
N LYS A 147 -21.70 -11.12 5.07
CA LYS A 147 -21.98 -10.76 6.47
C LYS A 147 -22.84 -9.50 6.54
N GLY A 148 -24.00 -9.61 7.19
CA GLY A 148 -24.94 -8.49 7.32
C GLY A 148 -24.38 -7.30 8.10
N SER A 149 -23.50 -7.55 9.08
CA SER A 149 -22.82 -6.51 9.86
C SER A 149 -21.95 -5.57 9.02
N ARG A 150 -21.55 -5.98 7.80
CA ARG A 150 -20.78 -5.15 6.86
C ARG A 150 -21.63 -4.08 6.16
N TYR A 151 -22.91 -3.95 6.50
CA TYR A 151 -23.77 -2.89 5.97
C TYR A 151 -23.23 -1.47 6.23
N THR A 152 -22.40 -1.30 7.26
CA THR A 152 -21.71 -0.04 7.59
C THR A 152 -20.75 0.40 6.49
N GLU A 153 -20.14 -0.54 5.77
CA GLU A 153 -19.25 -0.25 4.62
C GLU A 153 -20.05 0.32 3.45
N ILE A 154 -21.21 -0.29 3.15
CA ILE A 154 -22.15 0.22 2.14
C ILE A 154 -22.62 1.62 2.53
N LYS A 155 -22.97 1.81 3.81
CA LYS A 155 -23.41 3.10 4.34
C LYS A 155 -22.35 4.19 4.16
N LYS A 156 -21.10 3.90 4.55
CA LYS A 156 -19.95 4.79 4.42
C LYS A 156 -19.63 5.10 2.95
N LEU A 157 -19.60 4.08 2.09
CA LEU A 157 -19.28 4.22 0.67
C LEU A 157 -20.29 5.09 -0.09
N ASN A 158 -21.55 5.10 0.35
CA ASN A 158 -22.61 5.91 -0.26
C ASN A 158 -22.89 7.22 0.48
N GLY A 159 -22.15 7.55 1.54
CA GLY A 159 -22.37 8.75 2.33
C GLY A 159 -23.75 8.82 3.00
N LEU A 160 -24.35 7.66 3.32
CA LEU A 160 -25.68 7.60 3.94
C LEU A 160 -25.58 7.96 5.42
N SER A 161 -26.38 8.92 5.88
CA SER A 161 -26.49 9.26 7.31
C SER A 161 -27.45 8.34 8.06
N SER A 162 -28.48 7.84 7.38
CA SER A 162 -29.51 6.95 7.93
C SER A 162 -29.38 5.52 7.40
N ASN A 163 -30.02 4.57 8.09
CA ASN A 163 -30.17 3.19 7.63
C ASN A 163 -31.40 3.00 6.71
N VAL A 164 -32.17 4.06 6.51
CA VAL A 164 -33.35 4.06 5.61
C VAL A 164 -32.88 4.14 4.16
N ILE A 165 -33.28 3.16 3.36
CA ILE A 165 -33.08 3.10 1.92
C ILE A 165 -34.44 2.94 1.24
N TYR A 166 -34.59 3.51 0.05
CA TYR A 166 -35.84 3.43 -0.72
C TYR A 166 -35.64 2.63 -2.00
N SER A 167 -36.68 1.93 -2.42
CA SER A 167 -36.69 1.21 -3.69
C SER A 167 -36.35 2.15 -4.85
N GLY A 168 -35.47 1.69 -5.75
CA GLY A 168 -34.95 2.45 -6.89
C GLY A 168 -33.60 3.13 -6.63
N TRP A 169 -33.12 3.18 -5.38
CA TRP A 169 -31.79 3.73 -5.08
C TRP A 169 -30.68 2.87 -5.68
N LYS A 170 -29.66 3.53 -6.25
CA LYS A 170 -28.43 2.88 -6.72
C LYS A 170 -27.36 2.99 -5.65
N LEU A 171 -27.08 1.89 -4.96
CA LEU A 171 -26.06 1.80 -3.92
C LEU A 171 -24.78 1.20 -4.50
N LYS A 172 -23.65 1.86 -4.22
CA LYS A 172 -22.30 1.32 -4.41
C LYS A 172 -22.04 0.29 -3.32
N ILE A 173 -21.72 -0.94 -3.71
CA ILE A 173 -21.44 -2.04 -2.80
C ILE A 173 -19.97 -2.42 -2.98
N PRO A 174 -19.14 -2.41 -1.94
CA PRO A 174 -17.76 -2.89 -2.03
C PRO A 174 -17.73 -4.32 -2.58
N ASN A 175 -16.67 -4.67 -3.32
CA ASN A 175 -16.48 -6.04 -3.79
C ASN A 175 -15.98 -7.00 -2.70
#